data_AF-A0A4U0UTE1-F1
#
_entry.id   AF-A0A4U0UTE1-F1
#
_cell.length_a   1.000
_cell.length_b   1.000
_cell.length_c   1.000
_cell.angle_alpha   90.00
_cell.angle_beta   90.00
_cell.angle_gamma   90.00
#
_symmetry.space_group_name_H-M   'P 1'
#
loop_
_entity.id
_entity.type
_entity.pdbx_description
1 polymer ?
#
loop_
_entity_poly.entity_id
_entity_poly.type
_entity_poly.pdbx_seq_one_letter_code
_entity_poly.pdbx_strand_id
1 'polypeptide(L)'
;MSFEPKQKVELDPPKDDAISLDYLSKCDGSHPDYPTYVAIKGTVFDVTGNKAYGPEGSYKVFAGKDASRALAQSSLKTEECRPEWEDLSDDHKKVLNDWYTFFSKRYNIKGKVEGASNM
;
A
#
# COMPACT_ATOMS: atom_id res chain seq x y z
N MET A 1 8.06 -5.47 -19.96
CA MET A 1 8.65 -4.53 -18.98
C MET A 1 8.82 -5.29 -17.68
N SER A 2 10.04 -5.68 -17.30
CA SER A 2 10.29 -6.34 -16.01
C SER A 2 10.24 -5.28 -14.91
N PHE A 3 9.19 -5.32 -14.09
CA PHE A 3 9.12 -4.60 -12.83
C PHE A 3 9.93 -5.37 -11.78
N GLU A 4 11.25 -5.45 -11.95
CA GLU A 4 12.13 -6.07 -10.95
C GLU A 4 13.05 -5.00 -10.34
N PRO A 5 13.04 -4.78 -9.02
CA PRO A 5 14.06 -3.97 -8.35
C PRO A 5 15.45 -4.56 -8.61
N LYS A 6 16.40 -3.69 -8.97
CA LYS A 6 17.82 -4.04 -9.07
C LYS A 6 18.51 -4.28 -7.71
N GLN A 7 17.80 -4.13 -6.59
CA GLN A 7 18.38 -4.17 -5.25
C GLN A 7 17.61 -5.18 -4.40
N LYS A 8 18.33 -6.14 -3.81
CA LYS A 8 17.77 -7.12 -2.87
C LYS A 8 17.21 -6.33 -1.69
N VAL A 9 15.89 -6.34 -1.53
CA VAL A 9 15.27 -5.77 -0.34
C VAL A 9 15.40 -6.84 0.74
N GLU A 10 16.18 -6.57 1.78
CA GLU A 10 16.11 -7.36 3.01
C GLU A 10 14.76 -7.09 3.66
N LEU A 11 13.85 -8.06 3.51
CA LEU A 11 12.52 -7.94 4.08
C LEU A 11 12.55 -8.35 5.54
N ASP A 12 12.07 -7.48 6.43
CA ASP A 12 11.76 -7.87 7.81
C ASP A 12 10.73 -9.01 7.79
N PRO A 13 10.71 -9.88 8.82
CA PRO A 13 9.64 -10.86 8.96
C PRO A 13 8.27 -10.16 8.93
N PRO A 14 7.31 -10.69 8.15
CA PRO A 14 5.99 -10.10 8.05
C PRO A 14 5.34 -10.09 9.44
N LYS A 15 4.86 -8.92 9.84
CA LYS A 15 4.14 -8.74 11.08
C LYS A 15 2.63 -8.79 10.83
N ASP A 16 1.93 -9.22 11.85
CA ASP A 16 0.46 -9.28 11.92
C ASP A 16 -0.13 -8.23 12.87
N ASP A 17 0.64 -7.20 13.21
CA ASP A 17 0.19 -6.06 14.01
C ASP A 17 -1.07 -5.42 13.40
N ALA A 18 -2.07 -5.18 14.25
CA ALA A 18 -3.27 -4.45 13.88
C ALA A 18 -2.92 -2.95 13.82
N ILE A 19 -3.00 -2.37 12.63
CA ILE A 19 -2.72 -0.96 12.38
C ILE A 19 -4.04 -0.23 12.17
N SER A 20 -4.43 0.61 13.11
CA SER A 20 -5.65 1.40 12.98
C SER A 20 -5.54 2.42 11.84
N LEU A 21 -6.67 2.71 11.18
CA LEU A 21 -6.73 3.69 10.09
C LEU A 21 -6.23 5.09 10.49
N ASP A 22 -6.44 5.50 11.75
CA ASP A 22 -5.91 6.76 12.29
C ASP A 22 -4.38 6.80 12.24
N TYR A 23 -3.73 5.71 12.69
CA TYR A 23 -2.27 5.61 12.65
C TYR A 23 -1.78 5.55 11.20
N LEU A 24 -2.44 4.74 10.37
CA LEU A 24 -2.11 4.67 8.94
C LEU A 24 -2.18 6.06 8.30
N SER A 25 -3.23 6.85 8.58
CA SER A 25 -3.39 8.20 8.02
C SER A 25 -2.29 9.19 8.44
N LYS A 26 -1.57 8.94 9.55
CA LYS A 26 -0.39 9.73 9.96
C LYS A 26 0.88 9.32 9.22
N CYS A 27 0.88 8.13 8.65
CA CYS A 27 1.97 7.54 7.87
C CYS A 27 1.87 7.89 6.37
N ASP A 28 1.43 9.11 6.04
CA ASP A 28 1.29 9.59 4.66
C ASP A 28 2.61 10.10 4.04
N GLY A 29 3.71 10.05 4.81
CA GLY A 29 5.03 10.50 4.38
C GLY A 29 5.26 12.00 4.49
N SER A 30 4.26 12.79 4.89
CA SER A 30 4.45 14.23 5.17
C SER A 30 5.19 14.48 6.49
N HIS A 31 5.14 13.53 7.43
CA HIS A 31 5.80 13.66 8.72
C HIS A 31 7.16 12.94 8.74
N PRO A 32 8.27 13.64 9.02
CA PRO A 32 9.59 13.01 9.09
C PRO A 32 9.75 12.04 10.27
N ASP A 33 8.95 12.19 11.32
CA ASP A 33 8.91 11.29 12.47
C ASP A 33 8.08 10.02 12.23
N TYR A 34 7.24 10.00 11.19
CA TYR A 34 6.39 8.85 10.88
C TYR A 34 6.87 8.14 9.61
N PRO A 35 6.90 6.80 9.61
CA PRO A 35 7.19 6.05 8.40
C PRO A 35 6.08 6.23 7.36
N THR A 36 6.36 5.91 6.10
CA THR A 36 5.37 5.96 5.03
C THR A 36 4.80 4.58 4.80
N TYR A 37 3.50 4.40 5.03
CA TYR A 37 2.81 3.13 4.93
C TYR A 37 1.76 3.14 3.84
N VAL A 38 1.55 2.00 3.17
CA VAL A 38 0.51 1.84 2.15
C VAL A 38 -0.26 0.56 2.46
N ALA A 39 -1.58 0.66 2.53
CA ALA A 39 -2.42 -0.52 2.69
C ALA A 39 -2.92 -1.05 1.34
N ILE A 40 -2.80 -2.36 1.13
CA ILE A 40 -3.28 -3.07 -0.05
C ILE A 40 -3.95 -4.36 0.41
N LYS A 41 -5.22 -4.54 0.04
CA LYS A 41 -6.11 -5.62 0.51
C LYS A 41 -6.10 -5.73 2.04
N GLY A 42 -6.10 -4.59 2.74
CA GLY A 42 -5.98 -4.54 4.20
C GLY A 42 -4.63 -4.97 4.77
N THR A 43 -3.60 -5.23 3.95
CA THR A 43 -2.23 -5.51 4.41
C THR A 43 -1.39 -4.24 4.31
N VAL A 44 -0.66 -3.90 5.37
CA VAL A 44 0.14 -2.68 5.45
C VAL A 44 1.58 -2.96 5.07
N PHE A 45 2.06 -2.24 4.06
CA PHE A 45 3.41 -2.31 3.53
C PHE A 45 4.22 -1.05 3.91
N ASP A 46 5.44 -1.24 4.38
CA ASP A 46 6.38 -0.15 4.64
C ASP A 46 7.06 0.31 3.35
N VAL A 47 6.75 1.54 2.92
CA VAL A 47 7.31 2.16 1.72
C VAL A 47 8.20 3.37 2.05
N THR A 48 8.62 3.54 3.31
CA THR A 48 9.35 4.72 3.81
C THR A 48 10.62 5.02 2.99
N GLY A 49 11.31 3.98 2.50
CA GLY A 49 12.50 4.13 1.68
C GLY A 49 12.26 4.57 0.23
N ASN A 50 11.01 4.65 -0.23
CA ASN A 50 10.68 4.97 -1.61
C ASN A 50 10.12 6.40 -1.75
N LYS A 51 10.95 7.27 -2.34
CA LYS A 51 10.63 8.68 -2.63
C LYS A 51 9.35 8.88 -3.44
N ALA A 52 8.93 7.88 -4.22
CA ALA A 52 7.72 7.97 -5.02
C ALA A 52 6.43 8.02 -4.18
N TYR A 53 6.46 7.58 -2.92
CA TYR A 53 5.35 7.66 -1.95
C TYR A 53 5.50 8.84 -0.98
N GLY A 54 6.62 9.56 -1.02
CA GLY A 54 6.83 10.76 -0.22
C GLY A 54 5.95 11.94 -0.68
N PRO A 55 6.02 13.09 0.00
CA PRO A 55 5.11 14.23 -0.19
C PRO A 55 5.18 14.86 -1.60
N GLU A 56 6.33 14.72 -2.26
CA GLU A 56 6.56 15.17 -3.65
C GLU A 56 6.46 14.04 -4.68
N GLY A 57 6.18 12.82 -4.23
CA GLY A 57 6.11 11.64 -5.07
C GLY A 57 4.80 11.50 -5.85
N SER A 58 4.85 10.82 -7.00
CA SER A 58 3.66 10.57 -7.83
C SER A 58 2.63 9.65 -7.15
N TYR A 59 3.06 8.83 -6.19
CA TYR A 59 2.24 7.88 -5.45
C TYR A 59 1.92 8.33 -4.02
N LYS A 60 2.16 9.60 -3.69
CA LYS A 60 1.84 10.18 -2.36
C LYS A 60 0.39 9.99 -1.93
N VAL A 61 -0.52 9.91 -2.91
CA VAL A 61 -1.96 9.71 -2.67
C VAL A 61 -2.28 8.35 -2.03
N PHE A 62 -1.40 7.37 -2.21
CA PHE A 62 -1.51 6.03 -1.63
C PHE A 62 -0.94 5.95 -0.23
N ALA A 63 -0.03 6.87 0.12
CA ALA A 63 0.58 6.89 1.42
C ALA A 63 -0.47 7.21 2.50
N GLY A 64 -0.40 6.47 3.59
CA GLY A 64 -1.28 6.56 4.74
C GLY A 64 -2.72 6.12 4.50
N LYS A 65 -3.01 5.42 3.40
CA LYS A 65 -4.37 5.00 3.02
C LYS A 65 -4.38 3.61 2.42
N ASP A 66 -5.59 3.07 2.26
CA ASP A 66 -5.81 1.84 1.50
C ASP A 66 -5.92 2.16 0.00
N ALA A 67 -4.90 1.76 -0.75
CA ALA A 67 -4.78 1.99 -2.17
C ALA A 67 -5.32 0.82 -3.01
N SER A 68 -6.06 -0.13 -2.41
CA SER A 68 -6.53 -1.34 -3.12
C SER A 68 -7.30 -1.01 -4.38
N ARG A 69 -8.34 -0.18 -4.27
CA ARG A 69 -9.18 0.19 -5.42
C ARG A 69 -8.43 1.03 -6.44
N ALA A 70 -7.56 1.93 -5.97
CA ALA A 70 -6.77 2.79 -6.82
C ALA A 70 -5.73 1.99 -7.63
N LEU A 71 -5.03 1.05 -7.01
CA LEU A 71 -4.08 0.15 -7.68
C LEU A 71 -4.78 -0.79 -8.66
N ALA A 72 -5.93 -1.34 -8.27
CA ALA A 72 -6.75 -2.20 -9.14
C ALA A 72 -7.14 -1.49 -10.44
N GLN A 73 -7.49 -0.20 -10.35
CA GLN A 73 -7.85 0.65 -11.50
C GLN A 73 -6.66 1.41 -12.10
N SER A 74 -5.45 1.22 -11.57
CA SER A 74 -4.25 2.01 -11.95
C SER A 74 -4.48 3.53 -11.92
N SER A 75 -5.21 4.01 -10.92
CA SER A 75 -5.60 5.41 -10.73
C SER A 75 -4.78 6.06 -9.62
N LEU A 76 -4.32 7.29 -9.82
CA LEU A 76 -3.59 8.10 -8.84
C LEU A 76 -4.50 9.14 -8.17
N LYS A 77 -5.80 8.87 -8.10
CA LYS A 77 -6.77 9.77 -7.49
C LYS A 77 -6.97 9.43 -6.02
N THR A 78 -6.88 10.44 -5.15
CA THR A 78 -7.14 10.31 -3.72
C THR A 78 -8.57 9.80 -3.43
N GLU A 79 -9.54 10.12 -4.29
CA GLU A 79 -10.93 9.68 -4.17
C GLU A 79 -11.10 8.16 -4.36
N GLU A 80 -10.23 7.54 -5.17
CA GLU A 80 -10.19 6.11 -5.46
C GLU A 80 -9.35 5.33 -4.43
N CYS A 81 -8.63 6.01 -3.53
CA CYS A 81 -7.84 5.38 -2.47
C CYS A 81 -8.77 4.89 -1.35
N ARG A 82 -9.47 3.80 -1.66
CA ARG A 82 -10.43 3.14 -0.78
C ARG A 82 -10.14 1.65 -0.67
N PRO A 83 -10.53 1.05 0.46
CA PRO A 83 -10.46 -0.39 0.65
C PRO A 83 -11.48 -1.14 -0.22
N GLU A 84 -12.47 -0.49 -0.82
CA GLU A 84 -13.55 -1.16 -1.57
C GLU A 84 -13.09 -1.64 -2.95
N TRP A 85 -12.54 -2.85 -3.04
CA TRP A 85 -12.10 -3.48 -4.30
C TRP A 85 -12.95 -4.69 -4.74
N GLU A 86 -13.87 -5.15 -3.89
CA GLU A 86 -14.69 -6.35 -4.14
C GLU A 86 -15.73 -6.16 -5.26
N ASP A 87 -16.24 -4.93 -5.41
CA ASP A 87 -17.19 -4.52 -6.46
C ASP A 87 -16.54 -4.46 -7.86
N LEU A 88 -15.20 -4.46 -7.92
CA LEU A 88 -14.49 -4.36 -9.19
C LEU A 88 -14.57 -5.68 -9.99
N SER A 89 -14.51 -5.56 -11.33
CA SER A 89 -14.41 -6.68 -12.25
C SER A 89 -13.16 -7.55 -12.00
N ASP A 90 -13.22 -8.81 -12.43
CA ASP A 90 -12.12 -9.78 -12.27
C ASP A 90 -10.79 -9.31 -12.86
N ASP A 91 -10.82 -8.51 -13.93
CA ASP A 91 -9.61 -7.93 -14.54
C ASP A 91 -8.89 -6.98 -13.57
N HIS A 92 -9.61 -6.04 -12.96
CA HIS A 92 -9.07 -5.14 -11.94
C HIS A 92 -8.58 -5.91 -10.70
N LYS A 93 -9.31 -6.95 -10.29
CA LYS A 93 -8.90 -7.83 -9.18
C LYS A 93 -7.58 -8.55 -9.51
N LYS A 94 -7.37 -8.96 -10.76
CA LYS A 94 -6.12 -9.56 -11.20
C LYS A 94 -4.96 -8.57 -11.14
N VAL A 95 -5.17 -7.33 -11.62
CA VAL A 95 -4.18 -6.24 -11.52
C VAL A 95 -3.83 -5.95 -10.06
N LEU A 96 -4.82 -5.88 -9.17
CA LEU A 96 -4.61 -5.70 -7.73
C LEU A 96 -3.76 -6.83 -7.12
N ASN A 97 -4.03 -8.09 -7.48
CA ASN A 97 -3.24 -9.22 -6.98
C ASN A 97 -1.80 -9.20 -7.48
N ASP A 98 -1.56 -8.73 -8.71
CA ASP A 98 -0.22 -8.54 -9.25
C ASP A 98 0.54 -7.47 -8.45
N TRP A 99 -0.09 -6.32 -8.21
CA TRP A 99 0.44 -5.27 -7.34
C TRP A 99 0.71 -5.77 -5.93
N TYR A 100 -0.24 -6.49 -5.31
CA TYR A 100 -0.06 -7.06 -3.98
C TYR A 100 1.15 -7.99 -3.92
N THR A 101 1.31 -8.86 -4.93
CA THR A 101 2.46 -9.78 -5.03
C THR A 101 3.77 -9.03 -5.22
N PHE A 102 3.77 -7.98 -6.05
CA PHE A 102 4.92 -7.12 -6.26
C PHE A 102 5.33 -6.43 -4.95
N PHE A 103 4.37 -5.86 -4.21
CA PHE A 103 4.63 -5.19 -2.95
C PHE A 103 5.13 -6.15 -1.88
N SER A 104 4.53 -7.32 -1.74
CA SER A 104 4.98 -8.36 -0.79
C SER A 104 6.41 -8.84 -1.03
N LYS A 105 6.95 -8.68 -2.25
CA LYS A 105 8.35 -9.01 -2.58
C LYS A 105 9.30 -7.82 -2.45
N ARG A 106 8.76 -6.60 -2.40
CA ARG A 106 9.50 -5.33 -2.43
C ARG A 106 9.51 -4.60 -1.10
N TYR A 107 8.55 -4.85 -0.23
CA TYR A 107 8.28 -4.06 0.95
C TYR A 107 7.91 -4.93 2.14
N ASN A 108 8.23 -4.43 3.33
CA ASN A 108 8.03 -5.16 4.58
C ASN A 108 6.56 -5.07 4.95
N ILE A 109 5.95 -6.23 5.20
CA ILE A 109 4.60 -6.29 5.74
C ILE A 109 4.69 -5.94 7.22
N LYS A 110 4.16 -4.77 7.60
CA LYS A 110 4.18 -4.31 9.00
C LYS A 110 2.95 -4.75 9.78
N GLY A 111 1.90 -5.18 9.10
CA GLY A 111 0.66 -5.54 9.77
C GLY A 111 -0.52 -5.60 8.82
N LYS A 112 -1.71 -5.57 9.42
CA LYS A 112 -2.99 -5.46 8.71
C LYS A 112 -3.78 -4.28 9.24
N VAL A 113 -4.55 -3.65 8.38
CA VAL A 113 -5.42 -2.55 8.76
C VAL A 113 -6.53 -3.07 9.67
N GLU A 114 -6.59 -2.53 10.89
CA GLU A 114 -7.62 -2.83 11.87
C GLU A 114 -8.98 -2.34 11.36
N GLY A 115 -9.96 -3.24 11.25
CA GLY A 115 -11.27 -2.93 10.70
C GLY A 115 -11.35 -2.93 9.17
N ALA A 116 -10.35 -3.46 8.46
CA ALA A 116 -10.53 -3.82 7.05
C ALA A 116 -11.61 -4.91 6.95
N SER A 117 -12.85 -4.50 6.66
CA SER A 117 -14.01 -5.40 6.48
C SER A 117 -13.87 -6.38 5.31
N ASN A 118 -12.74 -6.34 4.58
CA ASN A 118 -12.45 -7.20 3.43
C ASN A 118 -11.80 -8.55 3.82
N MET A 119 -12.12 -9.08 5.01
CA MET A 119 -11.66 -10.43 5.43
C MET A 119 -12.63 -11.52 4.98
#